data_AF-A0A357J127-F1
#
_entry.id   AF-A0A357J127-F1
#
_cell.length_a   1.000
_cell.length_b   1.000
_cell.length_c   1.000
_cell.angle_alpha   90.00
_cell.angle_beta   90.00
_cell.angle_gamma   90.00
#
_symmetry.space_group_name_H-M   'P 1'
#
loop_
_entity.id
_entity.type
_entity.pdbx_description
1 polymer ?
#
loop_
_entity_poly.entity_id
_entity_poly.type
_entity_poly.pdbx_seq_one_letter_code
_entity_poly.pdbx_strand_id
1 'polypeptide(L)'
;MSENKAPESQDPAHQVYERVNFLMLKSSADYLVSLDPELLEDFVLKYSGVLIFLLNVLDADRSLRLLARLTNASVLSLLEEELRMLAIREVARLGEEPEKLITLTGYLDLLDRLAGQTEIPDGEKGTIREAIEILEEISASGGRSRFLYLEYFSSDQLQEIFRFNLEQNPPVNFGLLAFSSEQVRESILEMMARRKPEFLACVPSALYSIRNYKLFLEPGVFEYLPEAVQGIVKEFDALQKGKQDIITAIRMKLGLEEGDQVDPDQFPPEARNRALDLIYSRLRLETRDSRDFFLRQLYNEGYLRQQDLDLLRSALEGLIDL
;
A
#
# COMPACT_ATOMS: atom_id res chain seq x y z
N MET A 1 -55.14 29.38 0.98
CA MET A 1 -54.93 28.04 0.42
C MET A 1 -53.51 27.66 0.77
N SER A 2 -53.34 26.96 1.88
CA SER A 2 -52.05 26.49 2.35
C SER A 2 -51.85 25.10 1.75
N GLU A 3 -50.89 24.96 0.85
CA GLU A 3 -50.46 23.66 0.35
C GLU A 3 -49.88 22.86 1.52
N ASN A 4 -50.64 21.86 1.96
CA ASN A 4 -50.14 20.77 2.78
C ASN A 4 -49.06 20.04 1.98
N LYS A 5 -47.79 20.32 2.25
CA LYS A 5 -46.72 19.36 1.96
C LYS A 5 -47.04 18.09 2.74
N ALA A 6 -47.21 16.99 2.03
CA ALA A 6 -47.30 15.66 2.61
C ALA A 6 -46.06 15.43 3.51
N PRO A 7 -46.22 14.76 4.67
CA PRO A 7 -45.10 14.50 5.57
C PRO A 7 -44.07 13.59 4.87
N GLU A 8 -42.78 13.85 5.08
CA GLU A 8 -41.61 13.09 4.60
C GLU A 8 -41.52 11.65 5.18
N SER A 9 -42.66 10.97 5.39
CA SER A 9 -42.72 9.61 5.90
C SER A 9 -43.00 8.64 4.75
N GLN A 10 -41.94 8.02 4.21
CA GLN A 10 -41.85 6.63 3.70
C GLN A 10 -40.66 6.45 2.72
N ASP A 11 -39.47 6.95 3.05
CA ASP A 11 -38.26 6.53 2.36
C ASP A 11 -37.79 5.18 2.96
N PRO A 12 -37.75 4.07 2.20
CA PRO A 12 -37.34 2.76 2.71
C PRO A 12 -35.96 2.77 3.37
N ALA A 13 -35.01 3.54 2.84
CA ALA A 13 -33.67 3.68 3.42
C ALA A 13 -33.72 4.37 4.80
N HIS A 14 -34.62 5.35 4.99
CA HIS A 14 -34.79 6.02 6.28
C HIS A 14 -35.36 5.07 7.34
N GLN A 15 -36.28 4.18 6.95
CA GLN A 15 -36.80 3.14 7.85
C GLN A 15 -35.71 2.13 8.27
N VAL A 16 -34.76 1.83 7.36
CA VAL A 16 -33.57 1.04 7.70
C VAL A 16 -32.72 1.80 8.73
N TYR A 17 -32.45 3.09 8.50
CA TYR A 17 -31.67 3.91 9.42
C TYR A 17 -32.28 3.94 10.84
N GLU A 18 -33.59 4.17 10.97
CA GLU A 18 -34.28 4.17 12.27
C GLU A 18 -34.15 2.86 13.05
N ARG A 19 -33.90 1.74 12.35
CA ARG A 19 -33.70 0.42 12.96
C ARG A 19 -32.25 0.12 13.32
N VAL A 20 -31.29 0.88 12.80
CA VAL A 20 -29.88 0.75 13.17
C VAL A 20 -29.68 1.28 14.58
N ASN A 21 -29.18 0.42 15.47
CA ASN A 21 -28.87 0.77 16.85
C ASN A 21 -27.36 0.75 17.09
N PHE A 22 -26.77 1.91 17.34
CA PHE A 22 -25.33 2.07 17.60
C PHE A 22 -24.87 1.49 18.93
N LEU A 23 -25.78 1.21 19.87
CA LEU A 23 -25.46 0.48 21.10
C LEU A 23 -25.42 -1.04 20.87
N MET A 24 -25.98 -1.51 19.76
CA MET A 24 -26.09 -2.93 19.40
C MET A 24 -25.49 -3.18 18.01
N LEU A 25 -24.24 -2.79 17.81
CA LEU A 25 -23.55 -2.80 16.50
C LEU A 25 -23.61 -4.14 15.78
N LYS A 26 -23.47 -5.25 16.51
CA LYS A 26 -23.50 -6.61 15.93
C LYS A 26 -24.86 -6.93 15.32
N SER A 27 -25.95 -6.66 16.04
CA SER A 27 -27.30 -6.91 15.52
C SER A 27 -27.65 -5.96 14.39
N SER A 28 -27.16 -4.71 14.44
CA SER A 28 -27.33 -3.75 13.35
C SER A 28 -26.64 -4.22 12.07
N ALA A 29 -25.43 -4.77 12.18
CA ALA A 29 -24.72 -5.36 11.05
C ALA A 29 -25.46 -6.59 10.50
N ASP A 30 -25.89 -7.51 11.37
CA ASP A 30 -26.64 -8.70 10.94
C ASP A 30 -27.99 -8.31 10.29
N TYR A 31 -28.65 -7.24 10.76
CA TYR A 31 -29.84 -6.68 10.13
C TYR A 31 -29.55 -6.14 8.72
N LEU A 32 -28.50 -5.32 8.55
CA LEU A 32 -28.11 -4.80 7.23
C LEU A 32 -27.76 -5.93 6.24
N VAL A 33 -27.06 -6.97 6.72
CA VAL A 33 -26.78 -8.18 5.93
C VAL A 33 -28.06 -8.90 5.52
N SER A 34 -29.14 -8.82 6.30
CA SER A 34 -30.40 -9.51 6.01
C SER A 34 -31.33 -8.76 5.05
N LEU A 35 -31.04 -7.50 4.72
CA LEU A 35 -31.89 -6.67 3.85
C LEU A 35 -31.96 -7.22 2.43
N ASP A 36 -33.00 -6.85 1.71
CA ASP A 36 -33.06 -7.03 0.26
C ASP A 36 -31.94 -6.23 -0.42
N PRO A 37 -31.31 -6.75 -1.50
CA PRO A 37 -30.17 -6.08 -2.15
C PRO A 37 -30.46 -4.63 -2.56
N GLU A 38 -31.60 -4.38 -3.20
CA GLU A 38 -31.98 -3.02 -3.64
C GLU A 38 -32.09 -2.04 -2.46
N LEU A 39 -32.64 -2.50 -1.33
CA LEU A 39 -32.78 -1.68 -0.14
C LEU A 39 -31.45 -1.40 0.55
N LEU A 40 -30.52 -2.38 0.51
CA LEU A 40 -29.15 -2.19 1.02
C LEU A 40 -28.39 -1.18 0.16
N GLU A 41 -28.51 -1.25 -1.17
CA GLU A 41 -27.89 -0.30 -2.09
C GLU A 41 -28.42 1.12 -1.90
N ASP A 42 -29.74 1.29 -1.79
CA ASP A 42 -30.35 2.59 -1.47
C ASP A 42 -29.88 3.14 -0.12
N PHE A 43 -29.70 2.26 0.88
CA PHE A 43 -29.16 2.63 2.18
C PHE A 43 -27.70 3.07 2.10
N VAL A 44 -26.87 2.38 1.30
CA VAL A 44 -25.46 2.74 1.08
C VAL A 44 -25.36 4.15 0.50
N LEU A 45 -26.18 4.48 -0.51
CA LEU A 45 -26.14 5.78 -1.17
C LEU A 45 -26.57 6.94 -0.25
N LYS A 46 -27.54 6.71 0.64
CA LYS A 46 -28.10 7.77 1.51
C LYS A 46 -27.44 7.87 2.88
N TYR A 47 -26.94 6.76 3.41
CA TYR A 47 -26.42 6.63 4.78
C TYR A 47 -25.03 5.97 4.81
N SER A 48 -24.23 6.19 3.76
CA SER A 48 -22.84 5.73 3.62
C SER A 48 -22.01 5.92 4.90
N GLY A 49 -22.12 7.07 5.57
CA GLY A 49 -21.41 7.35 6.82
C GLY A 49 -21.68 6.35 7.95
N VAL A 50 -22.91 5.82 8.03
CA VAL A 50 -23.27 4.76 9.00
C VAL A 50 -22.55 3.46 8.64
N LEU A 51 -22.53 3.12 7.36
CA LEU A 51 -21.90 1.91 6.89
C LEU A 51 -20.37 1.97 7.03
N ILE A 52 -19.75 3.09 6.68
CA ILE A 52 -18.33 3.37 6.88
C ILE A 52 -17.96 3.24 8.36
N PHE A 53 -18.77 3.82 9.26
CA PHE A 53 -18.55 3.69 10.70
C PHE A 53 -18.61 2.23 11.15
N LEU A 54 -19.63 1.48 10.73
CA LEU A 54 -19.78 0.07 11.08
C LEU A 54 -18.59 -0.76 10.57
N LEU A 55 -18.22 -0.62 9.29
CA LEU A 55 -17.12 -1.36 8.69
C LEU A 55 -15.78 -1.13 9.40
N ASN A 56 -15.54 0.08 9.92
CA ASN A 56 -14.32 0.41 10.65
C ASN A 56 -14.31 -0.05 12.12
N VAL A 57 -15.44 -0.45 12.70
CA VAL A 57 -15.55 -0.83 14.13
C VAL A 57 -15.91 -2.32 14.33
N LEU A 58 -16.53 -2.95 13.33
CA LEU A 58 -16.86 -4.36 13.35
C LEU A 58 -15.62 -5.25 13.21
N ASP A 59 -15.73 -6.47 13.74
CA ASP A 59 -14.75 -7.54 13.53
C ASP A 59 -14.74 -8.03 12.06
N ALA A 60 -13.61 -8.60 11.64
CA ALA A 60 -13.35 -9.03 10.27
C ALA A 60 -14.50 -9.85 9.65
N ASP A 61 -15.00 -10.87 10.36
CA ASP A 61 -16.08 -11.74 9.87
C ASP A 61 -17.37 -10.97 9.57
N ARG A 62 -17.72 -9.98 10.41
CA ARG A 62 -18.92 -9.17 10.21
C ARG A 62 -18.74 -8.16 9.09
N SER A 63 -17.59 -7.48 9.04
CA SER A 63 -17.28 -6.55 7.96
C SER A 63 -17.27 -7.27 6.61
N LEU A 64 -16.65 -8.45 6.51
CA LEU A 64 -16.63 -9.23 5.28
C LEU A 64 -18.03 -9.70 4.85
N ARG A 65 -18.87 -10.17 5.77
CA ARG A 65 -20.24 -10.57 5.43
C ARG A 65 -21.06 -9.40 4.92
N LEU A 66 -20.86 -8.20 5.46
CA LEU A 66 -21.53 -6.99 5.02
C LEU A 66 -21.01 -6.52 3.66
N LEU A 67 -19.68 -6.49 3.48
CA LEU A 67 -19.03 -6.13 2.22
C LEU A 67 -19.39 -7.09 1.08
N ALA A 68 -19.50 -8.39 1.35
CA ALA A 68 -19.88 -9.39 0.36
C ALA A 68 -21.31 -9.21 -0.19
N ARG A 69 -22.13 -8.37 0.47
CA ARG A 69 -23.49 -8.02 0.02
C ARG A 69 -23.52 -6.78 -0.88
N LEU A 70 -22.43 -6.03 -0.95
CA LEU A 70 -22.33 -4.77 -1.71
C LEU A 70 -21.78 -5.01 -3.11
N THR A 71 -22.22 -4.20 -4.06
CA THR A 71 -21.58 -4.16 -5.39
C THR A 71 -20.27 -3.38 -5.35
N ASN A 72 -19.42 -3.57 -6.36
CA ASN A 72 -18.19 -2.77 -6.53
C ASN A 72 -18.48 -1.26 -6.61
N ALA A 73 -19.62 -0.86 -7.18
CA ALA A 73 -20.04 0.54 -7.26
C ALA A 73 -20.35 1.12 -5.87
N SER A 74 -21.02 0.36 -5.01
CA SER A 74 -21.30 0.77 -3.63
C SER A 74 -20.03 0.80 -2.79
N VAL A 75 -19.11 -0.16 -2.98
CA VAL A 75 -17.80 -0.11 -2.34
C VAL A 75 -17.02 1.12 -2.76
N LEU A 76 -16.96 1.44 -4.07
CA LEU A 76 -16.35 2.67 -4.57
C LEU A 76 -16.99 3.91 -3.92
N SER A 77 -18.32 3.98 -3.88
CA SER A 77 -19.03 5.10 -3.24
C SER A 77 -18.68 5.26 -1.76
N LEU A 78 -18.51 4.16 -1.02
CA LEU A 78 -18.06 4.19 0.38
C LEU A 78 -16.62 4.70 0.50
N LEU A 79 -15.72 4.25 -0.37
CA LEU A 79 -14.32 4.69 -0.38
C LEU A 79 -14.20 6.18 -0.71
N GLU A 80 -14.94 6.63 -1.72
CA GLU A 80 -15.04 8.05 -2.08
C GLU A 80 -15.54 8.89 -0.90
N GLU A 81 -16.63 8.48 -0.27
CA GLU A 81 -17.23 9.24 0.81
C GLU A 81 -16.37 9.26 2.07
N GLU A 82 -15.75 8.14 2.44
CA GLU A 82 -14.79 8.11 3.55
C GLU A 82 -13.60 9.02 3.25
N LEU A 83 -13.08 9.01 2.03
CA LEU A 83 -12.01 9.92 1.62
C LEU A 83 -12.43 11.39 1.65
N ARG A 84 -13.63 11.74 1.17
CA ARG A 84 -14.19 13.11 1.25
C ARG A 84 -14.30 13.57 2.71
N MET A 85 -14.90 12.74 3.57
CA MET A 85 -15.04 13.06 4.99
C MET A 85 -13.68 13.27 5.67
N LEU A 86 -12.67 12.48 5.30
CA LEU A 86 -11.31 12.65 5.79
C LEU A 86 -10.70 13.96 5.30
N ALA A 87 -10.69 14.22 4.00
CA ALA A 87 -10.13 15.44 3.43
C ALA A 87 -10.81 16.70 4.00
N ILE A 88 -12.15 16.71 4.16
CA ILE A 88 -12.90 17.82 4.76
C ILE A 88 -12.50 18.03 6.24
N ARG A 89 -12.38 16.95 7.02
CA ARG A 89 -11.94 17.04 8.41
C ARG A 89 -10.55 17.66 8.51
N GLU A 90 -9.65 17.29 7.61
CA GLU A 90 -8.28 17.78 7.62
C GLU A 90 -8.18 19.23 7.12
N VAL A 91 -8.99 19.64 6.14
CA VAL A 91 -9.16 21.05 5.74
C VAL A 91 -9.56 21.90 6.95
N ALA A 92 -10.48 21.43 7.80
CA ALA A 92 -10.84 22.17 9.02
C ALA A 92 -9.70 22.28 10.04
N ARG A 93 -8.72 21.36 10.01
CA ARG A 93 -7.55 21.34 10.91
C ARG A 93 -6.41 22.25 10.42
N LEU A 94 -6.25 22.38 9.10
CA LEU A 94 -5.18 23.15 8.45
C LEU A 94 -5.45 24.66 8.36
N GLY A 95 -6.35 25.22 9.19
CA GLY A 95 -6.88 26.58 9.07
C GLY A 95 -5.87 27.74 9.01
N GLU A 96 -4.57 27.48 9.23
CA GLU A 96 -3.48 28.46 9.17
C GLU A 96 -2.53 28.26 7.96
N GLU A 97 -2.78 27.28 7.08
CA GLU A 97 -1.94 26.94 5.92
C GLU A 97 -2.72 27.07 4.59
N PRO A 98 -2.91 28.30 4.05
CA PRO A 98 -3.82 28.55 2.92
C PRO A 98 -3.45 27.79 1.64
N GLU A 99 -2.16 27.53 1.38
CA GLU A 99 -1.71 26.78 0.20
C GLU A 99 -2.10 25.30 0.27
N LYS A 100 -1.96 24.67 1.45
CA LYS A 100 -2.40 23.29 1.68
C LYS A 100 -3.92 23.16 1.58
N LEU A 101 -4.66 24.16 2.09
CA LEU A 101 -6.11 24.21 1.96
C LEU A 101 -6.54 24.23 0.49
N ILE A 102 -5.97 25.13 -0.32
CA ILE A 102 -6.27 25.23 -1.76
C ILE A 102 -6.03 23.88 -2.46
N THR A 103 -4.89 23.25 -2.17
CA THR A 103 -4.51 21.97 -2.77
C THR A 103 -5.49 20.86 -2.40
N LEU A 104 -5.86 20.73 -1.12
CA LEU A 104 -6.83 19.73 -0.68
C LEU A 104 -8.25 20.00 -1.21
N THR A 105 -8.66 21.26 -1.31
CA THR A 105 -9.95 21.60 -1.94
C THR A 105 -9.95 21.28 -3.44
N GLY A 106 -8.85 21.56 -4.14
CA GLY A 106 -8.70 21.19 -5.56
C GLY A 106 -8.70 19.68 -5.75
N TYR A 107 -8.14 18.92 -4.81
CA TYR A 107 -8.23 17.47 -4.82
C TYR A 107 -9.65 16.93 -4.59
N LEU A 108 -10.41 17.56 -3.69
CA LEU A 108 -11.84 17.26 -3.52
C LEU A 108 -12.63 17.52 -4.79
N ASP A 109 -12.38 18.66 -5.47
CA ASP A 109 -13.02 18.97 -6.76
C ASP A 109 -12.63 17.95 -7.84
N LEU A 110 -11.41 17.42 -7.80
CA LEU A 110 -10.93 16.39 -8.72
C LEU A 110 -11.64 15.05 -8.53
N LEU A 111 -11.96 14.65 -7.29
CA LEU A 111 -12.72 13.43 -7.02
C LEU A 111 -14.08 13.44 -7.75
N ASP A 112 -14.74 14.60 -7.79
CA ASP A 112 -16.05 14.73 -8.41
C ASP A 112 -15.95 14.93 -9.92
N ARG A 113 -14.99 15.75 -10.39
CA ARG A 113 -14.83 16.03 -11.83
C ARG A 113 -14.33 14.82 -12.63
N LEU A 114 -13.47 14.01 -12.02
CA LEU A 114 -12.90 12.81 -12.66
C LEU A 114 -13.72 11.55 -12.39
N ALA A 115 -14.86 11.65 -11.68
CA ALA A 115 -15.79 10.55 -11.57
C ALA A 115 -16.31 10.12 -12.96
N GLY A 116 -16.22 8.83 -13.24
CA GLY A 116 -16.50 8.22 -14.55
C GLY A 116 -15.39 8.38 -15.59
N GLN A 117 -14.25 8.99 -15.25
CA GLN A 117 -13.12 9.17 -16.16
C GLN A 117 -12.04 8.12 -15.94
N THR A 118 -11.47 7.60 -17.03
CA THR A 118 -10.42 6.57 -17.00
C THR A 118 -8.99 7.12 -17.06
N GLU A 119 -8.85 8.43 -17.20
CA GLU A 119 -7.59 9.13 -17.42
C GLU A 119 -7.51 10.38 -16.54
N ILE A 120 -6.27 10.77 -16.21
CA ILE A 120 -5.98 11.97 -15.41
C ILE A 120 -5.26 12.95 -16.35
N PRO A 121 -5.82 14.15 -16.59
CA PRO A 121 -5.16 15.16 -17.41
C PRO A 121 -3.81 15.56 -16.81
N ASP A 122 -2.80 15.78 -17.65
CA ASP A 122 -1.43 16.05 -17.19
C ASP A 122 -1.32 17.25 -16.23
N GLY A 123 -2.14 18.29 -16.44
CA GLY A 123 -2.18 19.46 -15.55
C GLY A 123 -2.67 19.18 -14.13
N GLU A 124 -3.41 18.09 -13.92
CA GLU A 124 -3.98 17.71 -12.62
C GLU A 124 -3.08 16.77 -11.83
N LYS A 125 -2.13 16.11 -12.52
CA LYS A 125 -1.22 15.12 -11.91
C LYS A 125 -0.37 15.72 -10.78
N GLY A 126 0.02 16.99 -10.93
CA GLY A 126 0.76 17.73 -9.90
C GLY A 126 -0.08 17.97 -8.65
N THR A 127 -1.30 18.49 -8.82
CA THR A 127 -2.24 18.73 -7.71
C THR A 127 -2.58 17.45 -6.96
N ILE A 128 -2.79 16.34 -7.66
CA ILE A 128 -3.00 15.03 -7.01
C ILE A 128 -1.78 14.66 -6.16
N ARG A 129 -0.57 14.71 -6.73
CA ARG A 129 0.66 14.36 -6.01
C ARG A 129 0.83 15.20 -4.74
N GLU A 130 0.72 16.51 -4.85
CA GLU A 130 0.85 17.45 -3.73
C GLU A 130 -0.24 17.21 -2.67
N ALA A 131 -1.48 16.93 -3.08
CA ALA A 131 -2.55 16.60 -2.15
C ALA A 131 -2.25 15.31 -1.37
N ILE A 132 -1.73 14.27 -2.04
CA ILE A 132 -1.36 13.02 -1.35
C ILE A 132 -0.21 13.23 -0.37
N GLU A 133 0.78 14.07 -0.70
CA GLU A 133 1.87 14.43 0.23
C GLU A 133 1.32 15.09 1.51
N ILE A 134 0.38 16.03 1.34
CA ILE A 134 -0.29 16.68 2.49
C ILE A 134 -1.08 15.64 3.31
N LEU A 135 -1.85 14.77 2.65
CA LEU A 135 -2.64 13.75 3.35
C LEU A 135 -1.75 12.74 4.09
N GLU A 136 -0.58 12.40 3.54
CA GLU A 136 0.40 11.52 4.18
C GLU A 136 1.04 12.16 5.42
N GLU A 137 1.47 13.42 5.32
CA GLU A 137 2.00 14.20 6.46
C GLU A 137 0.97 14.23 7.62
N ILE A 138 -0.29 14.42 7.28
CA ILE A 138 -1.39 14.47 8.24
C ILE A 138 -1.66 13.09 8.86
N SER A 139 -1.63 12.04 8.04
CA SER A 139 -1.75 10.64 8.50
C SER A 139 -0.64 10.30 9.49
N ALA A 140 0.62 10.64 9.18
CA ALA A 140 1.79 10.36 10.01
C ALA A 140 1.81 11.16 11.33
N SER A 141 1.31 12.40 11.34
CA SER A 141 1.37 13.30 12.52
C SER A 141 0.33 13.01 13.61
N GLY A 142 -0.55 12.01 13.44
CA GLY A 142 -1.54 11.63 14.46
C GLY A 142 -2.83 11.02 13.92
N GLY A 143 -2.88 10.68 12.63
CA GLY A 143 -4.01 9.97 12.05
C GLY A 143 -4.07 8.52 12.53
N ARG A 144 -5.25 8.06 12.94
CA ARG A 144 -5.54 6.62 12.99
C ARG A 144 -5.65 6.11 11.55
N SER A 145 -5.08 4.94 11.26
CA SER A 145 -5.33 4.20 10.02
C SER A 145 -6.82 4.14 9.72
N ARG A 146 -7.17 4.38 8.45
CA ARG A 146 -8.55 4.38 7.95
C ARG A 146 -8.71 3.27 6.94
N PHE A 147 -9.95 3.04 6.50
CA PHE A 147 -10.25 1.97 5.56
C PHE A 147 -9.81 0.59 6.10
N LEU A 148 -9.90 0.38 7.42
CA LEU A 148 -9.38 -0.84 8.08
C LEU A 148 -10.03 -2.12 7.53
N TYR A 149 -11.28 -2.00 7.07
CA TYR A 149 -12.00 -3.10 6.47
C TYR A 149 -11.40 -3.58 5.14
N LEU A 150 -10.53 -2.78 4.49
CA LEU A 150 -9.81 -3.22 3.30
C LEU A 150 -8.84 -4.36 3.60
N GLU A 151 -8.28 -4.42 4.81
CA GLU A 151 -7.35 -5.48 5.22
C GLU A 151 -8.01 -6.86 5.30
N TYR A 152 -9.34 -6.91 5.40
CA TYR A 152 -10.07 -8.15 5.51
C TYR A 152 -10.35 -8.80 4.15
N PHE A 153 -10.23 -8.07 3.04
CA PHE A 153 -10.40 -8.63 1.71
C PHE A 153 -9.23 -9.54 1.33
N SER A 154 -9.53 -10.58 0.56
CA SER A 154 -8.50 -11.36 -0.12
C SER A 154 -7.77 -10.51 -1.16
N SER A 155 -6.58 -10.94 -1.55
CA SER A 155 -5.79 -10.25 -2.59
C SER A 155 -6.60 -10.07 -3.88
N ASP A 156 -7.29 -11.12 -4.35
CA ASP A 156 -8.09 -11.05 -5.59
C ASP A 156 -9.21 -10.01 -5.50
N GLN A 157 -9.90 -9.92 -4.35
CA GLN A 157 -10.95 -8.93 -4.11
C GLN A 157 -10.39 -7.50 -4.08
N LEU A 158 -9.25 -7.29 -3.40
CA LEU A 158 -8.58 -5.99 -3.40
C LEU A 158 -8.17 -5.56 -4.82
N GLN A 159 -7.59 -6.48 -5.59
CA GLN A 159 -7.20 -6.21 -6.97
C GLN A 159 -8.42 -5.86 -7.83
N GLU A 160 -9.57 -6.52 -7.63
CA GLU A 160 -10.80 -6.17 -8.33
C GLU A 160 -11.34 -4.78 -7.96
N ILE A 161 -11.38 -4.44 -6.67
CA ILE A 161 -11.81 -3.13 -6.17
C ILE A 161 -10.91 -2.03 -6.73
N PHE A 162 -9.58 -2.19 -6.61
CA PHE A 162 -8.65 -1.16 -7.08
C PHE A 162 -8.66 -1.03 -8.60
N ARG A 163 -8.81 -2.14 -9.34
CA ARG A 163 -9.02 -2.09 -10.79
C ARG A 163 -10.26 -1.29 -11.13
N PHE A 164 -11.38 -1.59 -10.47
CA PHE A 164 -12.64 -0.87 -10.69
C PHE A 164 -12.50 0.62 -10.38
N ASN A 165 -11.85 0.98 -9.27
CA ASN A 165 -11.58 2.38 -8.93
C ASN A 165 -10.67 3.06 -9.96
N LEU A 166 -9.63 2.41 -10.48
CA LEU A 166 -8.78 2.97 -11.54
C LEU A 166 -9.54 3.23 -12.85
N GLU A 167 -10.62 2.49 -13.09
CA GLU A 167 -11.44 2.63 -14.28
C GLU A 167 -12.61 3.61 -14.09
N GLN A 168 -13.06 3.83 -12.85
CA GLN A 168 -14.24 4.64 -12.58
C GLN A 168 -13.94 5.97 -11.89
N ASN A 169 -12.94 6.04 -11.02
CA ASN A 169 -12.53 7.27 -10.36
C ASN A 169 -11.08 7.15 -9.84
N PRO A 170 -10.07 7.32 -10.73
CA PRO A 170 -8.68 7.12 -10.39
C PRO A 170 -8.20 7.87 -9.13
N PRO A 171 -8.57 9.16 -8.91
CA PRO A 171 -8.26 9.91 -7.69
C PRO A 171 -8.45 9.13 -6.38
N VAL A 172 -9.50 8.32 -6.26
CA VAL A 172 -9.80 7.55 -5.04
C VAL A 172 -8.61 6.70 -4.61
N ASN A 173 -8.01 5.96 -5.54
CA ASN A 173 -6.89 5.09 -5.22
C ASN A 173 -5.67 5.85 -4.69
N PHE A 174 -5.43 7.08 -5.14
CA PHE A 174 -4.34 7.90 -4.62
C PHE A 174 -4.59 8.31 -3.18
N GLY A 175 -5.81 8.73 -2.85
CA GLY A 175 -6.20 9.06 -1.48
C GLY A 175 -6.06 7.88 -0.52
N LEU A 176 -6.39 6.67 -1.00
CA LEU A 176 -6.24 5.45 -0.22
C LEU A 176 -4.77 5.15 0.14
N LEU A 177 -3.80 5.48 -0.72
CA LEU A 177 -2.37 5.25 -0.45
C LEU A 177 -1.90 5.96 0.84
N ALA A 178 -2.45 7.13 1.15
CA ALA A 178 -2.06 7.95 2.30
C ALA A 178 -2.59 7.42 3.66
N PHE A 179 -3.76 6.81 3.67
CA PHE A 179 -4.46 6.43 4.92
C PHE A 179 -4.57 4.93 5.19
N SER A 180 -4.34 4.12 4.17
CA SER A 180 -4.44 2.66 4.27
C SER A 180 -3.13 2.04 4.77
N SER A 181 -3.19 0.78 5.18
CA SER A 181 -2.00 0.03 5.58
C SER A 181 -1.06 -0.31 4.43
N GLU A 182 0.15 -0.74 4.77
CA GLU A 182 1.19 -1.12 3.81
C GLU A 182 0.69 -2.17 2.81
N GLN A 183 -0.02 -3.21 3.26
CA GLN A 183 -0.55 -4.27 2.39
C GLN A 183 -1.53 -3.72 1.34
N VAL A 184 -2.44 -2.85 1.76
CA VAL A 184 -3.42 -2.21 0.87
C VAL A 184 -2.71 -1.29 -0.11
N ARG A 185 -1.75 -0.50 0.38
CA ARG A 185 -0.92 0.39 -0.45
C ARG A 185 -0.15 -0.38 -1.51
N GLU A 186 0.50 -1.49 -1.13
CA GLU A 186 1.22 -2.36 -2.05
C GLU A 186 0.31 -2.94 -3.14
N SER A 187 -0.92 -3.33 -2.77
CA SER A 187 -1.92 -3.82 -3.71
C SER A 187 -2.36 -2.74 -4.72
N ILE A 188 -2.55 -1.50 -4.27
CA ILE A 188 -2.89 -0.36 -5.14
C ILE A 188 -1.74 -0.07 -6.11
N LEU A 189 -0.49 -0.01 -5.61
CA LEU A 189 0.69 0.26 -6.44
C LEU A 189 0.90 -0.83 -7.50
N GLU A 190 0.71 -2.10 -7.13
CA GLU A 190 0.77 -3.21 -8.07
C GLU A 190 -0.30 -3.07 -9.16
N MET A 191 -1.53 -2.74 -8.78
CA MET A 191 -2.63 -2.55 -9.72
C MET A 191 -2.37 -1.37 -10.68
N MET A 192 -1.87 -0.24 -10.17
CA MET A 192 -1.44 0.90 -10.99
C MET A 192 -0.35 0.47 -11.97
N ALA A 193 0.74 -0.15 -11.51
CA ALA A 193 1.84 -0.59 -12.37
C ALA A 193 1.39 -1.54 -13.49
N ARG A 194 0.46 -2.46 -13.20
CA ARG A 194 -0.01 -3.45 -14.19
C ARG A 194 -1.04 -2.90 -15.19
N ARG A 195 -1.84 -1.89 -14.82
CA ARG A 195 -3.00 -1.45 -15.62
C ARG A 195 -2.88 -0.02 -16.15
N LYS A 196 -2.31 0.87 -15.33
CA LYS A 196 -2.22 2.32 -15.55
C LYS A 196 -0.86 2.83 -15.04
N PRO A 197 0.27 2.34 -15.59
CA PRO A 197 1.59 2.69 -15.07
C PRO A 197 1.84 4.21 -15.09
N GLU A 198 1.21 4.95 -15.99
CA GLU A 198 1.26 6.41 -16.06
C GLU A 198 0.78 7.14 -14.80
N PHE A 199 -0.02 6.47 -13.97
CA PHE A 199 -0.50 6.99 -12.70
C PHE A 199 0.55 6.94 -11.60
N LEU A 200 1.59 6.10 -11.74
CA LEU A 200 2.69 6.05 -10.78
C LEU A 200 3.40 7.41 -10.66
N ALA A 201 3.44 8.19 -11.73
CA ALA A 201 3.99 9.55 -11.69
C ALA A 201 3.27 10.45 -10.65
N CYS A 202 2.00 10.20 -10.32
CA CYS A 202 1.25 10.97 -9.33
C CYS A 202 1.50 10.52 -7.89
N VAL A 203 2.20 9.41 -7.68
CA VAL A 203 2.46 8.88 -6.34
C VAL A 203 3.69 9.55 -5.73
N PRO A 204 3.60 10.10 -4.51
CA PRO A 204 4.75 10.60 -3.77
C PRO A 204 5.81 9.52 -3.52
N SER A 205 7.09 9.89 -3.61
CA SER A 205 8.20 8.92 -3.53
C SER A 205 8.23 8.13 -2.21
N ALA A 206 7.80 8.75 -1.10
CA ALA A 206 7.75 8.12 0.22
C ALA A 206 6.74 6.96 0.34
N LEU A 207 5.74 6.91 -0.55
CA LEU A 207 4.70 5.88 -0.53
C LEU A 207 5.08 4.61 -1.29
N TYR A 208 6.21 4.61 -2.00
CA TYR A 208 6.69 3.42 -2.70
C TYR A 208 7.30 2.40 -1.76
N SER A 209 6.97 1.12 -1.97
CA SER A 209 7.60 -0.01 -1.30
C SER A 209 8.54 -0.74 -2.26
N ILE A 210 9.75 -1.04 -1.81
CA ILE A 210 10.70 -1.86 -2.57
C ILE A 210 10.27 -3.33 -2.70
N ARG A 211 9.21 -3.79 -2.03
CA ARG A 211 8.72 -5.18 -2.20
C ARG A 211 8.32 -5.48 -3.64
N ASN A 212 7.78 -4.49 -4.35
CA ASN A 212 7.36 -4.59 -5.74
C ASN A 212 8.46 -4.19 -6.74
N TYR A 213 9.73 -4.09 -6.32
CA TYR A 213 10.80 -3.53 -7.16
C TYR A 213 10.96 -4.23 -8.53
N LYS A 214 10.71 -5.55 -8.61
CA LYS A 214 10.80 -6.29 -9.88
C LYS A 214 9.79 -5.79 -10.92
N LEU A 215 8.56 -5.54 -10.48
CA LEU A 215 7.51 -4.98 -11.33
C LEU A 215 7.87 -3.55 -11.75
N PHE A 216 8.45 -2.78 -10.84
CA PHE A 216 8.91 -1.41 -11.10
C PHE A 216 10.09 -1.33 -12.09
N LEU A 217 10.86 -2.41 -12.28
CA LEU A 217 11.93 -2.48 -13.28
C LEU A 217 11.44 -2.75 -14.70
N GLU A 218 10.17 -3.13 -14.90
CA GLU A 218 9.65 -3.41 -16.23
C GLU A 218 9.66 -2.14 -17.09
N PRO A 219 10.12 -2.18 -18.36
CA PRO A 219 10.30 -0.97 -19.18
C PRO A 219 9.06 -0.06 -19.24
N GLY A 220 7.87 -0.63 -19.40
CA GLY A 220 6.60 0.13 -19.46
C GLY A 220 6.10 0.66 -18.11
N VAL A 221 6.77 0.33 -17.01
CA VAL A 221 6.45 0.80 -15.65
C VAL A 221 7.53 1.79 -15.18
N PHE A 222 8.80 1.41 -15.37
CA PHE A 222 9.96 2.15 -14.89
C PHE A 222 10.00 3.60 -15.36
N GLU A 223 9.61 3.85 -16.62
CA GLU A 223 9.59 5.18 -17.23
C GLU A 223 8.63 6.16 -16.54
N TYR A 224 7.59 5.65 -15.86
CA TYR A 224 6.60 6.46 -15.17
C TYR A 224 6.87 6.66 -13.68
N LEU A 225 7.88 5.99 -13.13
CA LEU A 225 8.29 6.20 -11.74
C LEU A 225 8.93 7.58 -11.57
N PRO A 226 8.72 8.25 -10.42
CA PRO A 226 9.49 9.43 -10.05
C PRO A 226 11.01 9.14 -10.07
N GLU A 227 11.83 10.11 -10.50
CA GLU A 227 13.29 9.93 -10.64
C GLU A 227 13.96 9.43 -9.35
N ALA A 228 13.52 9.92 -8.19
CA ALA A 228 14.02 9.46 -6.89
C ALA A 228 13.77 7.95 -6.68
N VAL A 229 12.58 7.47 -7.05
CA VAL A 229 12.20 6.06 -6.95
C VAL A 229 12.95 5.22 -7.98
N GLN A 230 13.12 5.72 -9.21
CA GLN A 230 13.91 5.07 -10.24
C GLN A 230 15.35 4.79 -9.77
N GLY A 231 15.98 5.75 -9.09
CA GLY A 231 17.30 5.59 -8.49
C GLY A 231 17.32 4.49 -7.44
N ILE A 232 16.39 4.53 -6.48
CA ILE A 232 16.26 3.54 -5.40
C ILE A 232 16.04 2.13 -5.97
N VAL A 233 15.14 1.97 -6.94
CA VAL A 233 14.82 0.66 -7.54
C VAL A 233 16.02 0.10 -8.30
N LYS A 234 16.76 0.92 -9.05
CA LYS A 234 17.99 0.50 -9.76
C LYS A 234 19.10 0.10 -8.80
N GLU A 235 19.32 0.89 -7.75
CA GLU A 235 20.32 0.60 -6.73
C GLU A 235 19.98 -0.71 -6.01
N PHE A 236 18.72 -0.88 -5.61
CA PHE A 236 18.27 -2.11 -4.98
C PHE A 236 18.41 -3.33 -5.90
N ASP A 237 18.10 -3.20 -7.20
CA ASP A 237 18.32 -4.28 -8.18
C ASP A 237 19.79 -4.65 -8.32
N ALA A 238 20.68 -3.65 -8.38
CA ALA A 238 22.13 -3.88 -8.43
C ALA A 238 22.62 -4.61 -7.17
N LEU A 239 22.14 -4.23 -5.99
CA LEU A 239 22.42 -4.94 -4.74
C LEU A 239 21.89 -6.39 -4.76
N GLN A 240 20.68 -6.63 -5.27
CA GLN A 240 20.15 -7.99 -5.38
C GLN A 240 20.94 -8.87 -6.36
N LYS A 241 21.35 -8.31 -7.51
CA LYS A 241 22.22 -9.00 -8.48
C LYS A 241 23.59 -9.32 -7.90
N GLY A 242 24.23 -8.34 -7.26
CA GLY A 242 25.51 -8.55 -6.57
C GLY A 242 25.43 -9.62 -5.49
N LYS A 243 24.30 -9.68 -4.75
CA LYS A 243 24.04 -10.71 -3.74
C LYS A 243 24.00 -12.09 -4.41
N GLN A 244 23.21 -12.22 -5.48
CA GLN A 244 23.07 -13.47 -6.22
C GLN A 244 24.40 -13.93 -6.83
N ASP A 245 25.22 -13.00 -7.34
CA ASP A 245 26.54 -13.30 -7.88
C ASP A 245 27.49 -13.85 -6.82
N ILE A 246 27.50 -13.26 -5.61
CA ILE A 246 28.29 -13.74 -4.48
C ILE A 246 27.82 -15.14 -4.07
N ILE A 247 26.51 -15.34 -3.92
CA ILE A 247 25.92 -16.64 -3.58
C ILE A 247 26.31 -17.70 -4.61
N THR A 248 26.17 -17.40 -5.89
CA THR A 248 26.51 -18.32 -6.99
C THR A 248 27.99 -18.71 -6.94
N ALA A 249 28.87 -17.73 -6.72
CA ALA A 249 30.30 -17.99 -6.58
C ALA A 249 30.65 -18.83 -5.34
N ILE A 250 29.96 -18.62 -4.21
CA ILE A 250 30.10 -19.46 -3.01
C ILE A 250 29.67 -20.89 -3.33
N ARG A 251 28.47 -21.10 -3.89
CA ARG A 251 27.96 -22.43 -4.23
C ARG A 251 28.91 -23.18 -5.17
N MET A 252 29.41 -22.52 -6.22
CA MET A 252 30.43 -23.10 -7.11
C MET A 252 31.70 -23.51 -6.37
N LYS A 253 32.20 -22.68 -5.44
CA LYS A 253 33.40 -23.02 -4.65
C LYS A 253 33.18 -24.18 -3.68
N LEU A 254 31.95 -24.31 -3.16
CA LEU A 254 31.56 -25.37 -2.24
C LEU A 254 31.08 -26.64 -2.96
N GLY A 255 30.97 -26.62 -4.30
CA GLY A 255 30.47 -27.74 -5.09
C GLY A 255 28.98 -28.04 -4.85
N LEU A 256 28.20 -27.02 -4.49
CA LEU A 256 26.76 -27.13 -4.21
C LEU A 256 25.95 -26.90 -5.49
N GLU A 257 24.96 -27.75 -5.73
CA GLU A 257 23.98 -27.60 -6.81
C GLU A 257 22.86 -26.65 -6.40
N GLU A 258 22.00 -26.25 -7.34
CA GLU A 258 20.85 -25.39 -7.06
C GLU A 258 19.79 -26.16 -6.25
N GLY A 259 19.45 -25.66 -5.06
CA GLY A 259 18.49 -26.33 -4.16
C GLY A 259 19.11 -27.13 -3.00
N ASP A 260 20.42 -27.37 -3.02
CA ASP A 260 21.13 -27.95 -1.86
C ASP A 260 20.92 -27.09 -0.62
N GLN A 261 20.59 -27.76 0.50
CA GLN A 261 20.49 -27.12 1.80
C GLN A 261 21.90 -26.72 2.28
N VAL A 262 22.05 -25.45 2.63
CA VAL A 262 23.32 -24.88 3.06
C VAL A 262 23.36 -24.94 4.59
N ASP A 263 24.31 -25.68 5.15
CA ASP A 263 24.62 -25.67 6.58
C ASP A 263 26.11 -25.33 6.78
N PRO A 264 26.43 -24.12 7.25
CA PRO A 264 27.80 -23.66 7.37
C PRO A 264 28.60 -24.35 8.48
N ASP A 265 27.93 -25.08 9.39
CA ASP A 265 28.60 -25.94 10.37
C ASP A 265 29.07 -27.27 9.78
N GLN A 266 28.52 -27.69 8.64
CA GLN A 266 28.87 -28.95 7.96
C GLN A 266 30.01 -28.80 6.95
N PHE A 267 30.44 -27.57 6.65
CA PHE A 267 31.53 -27.35 5.69
C PHE A 267 32.91 -27.68 6.29
N PRO A 268 33.77 -28.40 5.55
CA PRO A 268 35.17 -28.56 5.92
C PRO A 268 35.85 -27.19 6.13
N PRO A 269 36.74 -27.03 7.14
CA PRO A 269 37.37 -25.75 7.44
C PRO A 269 38.03 -25.05 6.24
N GLU A 270 38.69 -25.80 5.36
CA GLU A 270 39.33 -25.24 4.16
C GLU A 270 38.33 -24.74 3.11
N ALA A 271 37.18 -25.42 2.97
CA ALA A 271 36.12 -24.99 2.06
C ALA A 271 35.46 -23.70 2.58
N ARG A 272 35.23 -23.63 3.89
CA ARG A 272 34.73 -22.43 4.59
C ARG A 272 35.67 -21.25 4.41
N ASN A 273 36.96 -21.39 4.70
CA ASN A 273 37.92 -20.28 4.55
C ASN A 273 37.96 -19.75 3.11
N ARG A 274 37.93 -20.63 2.10
CA ARG A 274 37.86 -20.22 0.69
C ARG A 274 36.60 -19.45 0.31
N ALA A 275 35.50 -19.69 1.01
CA ALA A 275 34.26 -18.93 0.87
C ALA A 275 34.36 -17.57 1.57
N LEU A 276 34.94 -17.51 2.77
CA LEU A 276 35.20 -16.24 3.49
C LEU A 276 36.14 -15.33 2.70
N ASP A 277 37.25 -15.86 2.17
CA ASP A 277 38.18 -15.11 1.32
C ASP A 277 37.49 -14.54 0.08
N LEU A 278 36.61 -15.33 -0.54
CA LEU A 278 35.83 -14.90 -1.68
C LEU A 278 34.91 -13.74 -1.28
N ILE A 279 34.16 -13.88 -0.20
CA ILE A 279 33.25 -12.83 0.29
C ILE A 279 34.03 -11.57 0.63
N TYR A 280 35.12 -11.67 1.38
CA TYR A 280 35.99 -10.54 1.71
C TYR A 280 36.52 -9.86 0.44
N SER A 281 37.04 -10.63 -0.53
CA SER A 281 37.60 -10.08 -1.76
C SER A 281 36.58 -9.30 -2.60
N ARG A 282 35.30 -9.73 -2.56
CA ARG A 282 34.19 -9.09 -3.26
C ARG A 282 33.71 -7.84 -2.52
N LEU A 283 33.70 -7.85 -1.19
CA LEU A 283 33.13 -6.79 -0.38
C LEU A 283 34.14 -5.69 0.02
N ARG A 284 35.46 -5.94 -0.07
CA ARG A 284 36.49 -5.00 0.41
C ARG A 284 36.51 -3.63 -0.28
N LEU A 285 35.95 -3.53 -1.49
CA LEU A 285 35.87 -2.26 -2.25
C LEU A 285 34.48 -1.61 -2.15
N GLU A 286 33.52 -2.30 -1.55
CA GLU A 286 32.15 -1.80 -1.42
C GLU A 286 32.04 -0.72 -0.34
N THR A 287 30.95 0.05 -0.35
CA THR A 287 30.64 0.99 0.74
C THR A 287 30.28 0.25 2.02
N ARG A 288 30.39 0.92 3.17
CA ARG A 288 30.01 0.33 4.47
C ARG A 288 28.59 -0.22 4.46
N ASP A 289 27.64 0.56 3.95
CA ASP A 289 26.22 0.19 3.92
C ASP A 289 25.98 -1.04 3.02
N SER A 290 26.64 -1.09 1.87
CA SER A 290 26.58 -2.25 0.96
C SER A 290 27.16 -3.51 1.61
N ARG A 291 28.32 -3.39 2.29
CA ARG A 291 28.92 -4.51 3.04
C ARG A 291 27.96 -5.04 4.10
N ASP A 292 27.37 -4.15 4.90
CA ASP A 292 26.41 -4.53 5.93
C ASP A 292 25.17 -5.20 5.35
N PHE A 293 24.66 -4.70 4.22
CA PHE A 293 23.58 -5.34 3.48
C PHE A 293 23.95 -6.78 3.08
N PHE A 294 25.05 -6.96 2.32
CA PHE A 294 25.45 -8.28 1.81
C PHE A 294 25.71 -9.29 2.93
N LEU A 295 26.44 -8.89 3.96
CA LEU A 295 26.78 -9.76 5.08
C LEU A 295 25.53 -10.21 5.85
N ARG A 296 24.58 -9.30 6.11
CA ARG A 296 23.30 -9.67 6.75
C ARG A 296 22.50 -10.63 5.89
N GLN A 297 22.44 -10.41 4.58
CA GLN A 297 21.73 -11.30 3.66
C GLN A 297 22.36 -12.70 3.61
N LEU A 298 23.69 -12.79 3.48
CA LEU A 298 24.40 -14.07 3.48
C LEU A 298 24.23 -14.84 4.79
N TYR A 299 24.21 -14.15 5.92
CA TYR A 299 23.89 -14.75 7.22
C TYR A 299 22.45 -15.27 7.28
N ASN A 300 21.47 -14.46 6.89
CA ASN A 300 20.06 -14.83 6.91
C ASN A 300 19.73 -15.99 5.96
N GLU A 301 20.42 -16.08 4.83
CA GLU A 301 20.29 -17.19 3.87
C GLU A 301 21.12 -18.43 4.24
N GLY A 302 21.80 -18.42 5.40
CA GLY A 302 22.52 -19.58 5.94
C GLY A 302 23.91 -19.83 5.37
N TYR A 303 24.50 -18.88 4.63
CA TYR A 303 25.86 -19.03 4.10
C TYR A 303 26.96 -18.66 5.11
N LEU A 304 26.60 -17.96 6.19
CA LEU A 304 27.53 -17.51 7.23
C LEU A 304 27.03 -17.92 8.62
N ARG A 305 27.96 -18.25 9.51
CA ARG A 305 27.70 -18.30 10.96
C ARG A 305 27.87 -16.92 11.58
N GLN A 306 27.39 -16.77 12.82
CA GLN A 306 27.60 -15.53 13.57
C GLN A 306 29.10 -15.21 13.72
N GLN A 307 29.94 -16.23 13.97
CA GLN A 307 31.40 -16.05 14.05
C GLN A 307 32.02 -15.62 12.71
N ASP A 308 31.50 -16.13 11.59
CA ASP A 308 31.97 -15.74 10.24
C ASP A 308 31.61 -14.30 9.93
N LEU A 309 30.39 -13.90 10.30
CA LEU A 309 29.89 -12.55 10.15
C LEU A 309 30.76 -11.55 10.93
N ASP A 310 31.06 -11.85 12.19
CA ASP A 310 31.87 -10.99 13.06
C ASP A 310 33.34 -10.89 12.58
N LEU A 311 33.90 -12.01 12.08
CA LEU A 311 35.23 -12.04 11.46
C LEU A 311 35.28 -11.16 10.20
N LEU A 312 34.34 -11.35 9.27
CA LEU A 312 34.28 -10.58 8.02
C LEU A 312 34.07 -9.08 8.28
N ARG A 313 33.23 -8.72 9.26
CA ARG A 313 33.06 -7.32 9.67
C ARG A 313 34.36 -6.73 10.18
N SER A 314 35.02 -7.41 11.11
CA SER A 314 36.28 -6.95 11.70
C SER A 314 37.36 -6.75 10.64
N ALA A 315 37.46 -7.67 9.68
CA ALA A 315 38.44 -7.55 8.59
C ALA A 315 38.09 -6.45 7.58
N LEU A 316 36.82 -6.29 7.23
CA LEU A 316 36.37 -5.23 6.30
C LEU A 316 36.49 -3.83 6.93
N GLU A 317 36.45 -3.73 8.26
CA GLU A 317 36.74 -2.51 9.01
C GLU A 317 38.26 -2.28 9.24
N GLY A 318 39.11 -3.24 8.83
CA GLY A 318 40.57 -3.15 8.96
C GLY A 318 41.09 -3.39 10.38
N LEU A 319 40.29 -4.03 11.24
CA LEU A 319 40.65 -4.36 12.62
C LEU A 319 41.50 -5.64 12.71
N ILE A 320 41.38 -6.53 11.72
CA ILE A 320 42.15 -7.78 11.60
C ILE A 320 42.49 -8.04 10.14
N ASP A 321 43.57 -8.78 9.89
CA ASP A 321 43.86 -9.37 8.58
C ASP A 321 43.21 -10.76 8.49
N LEU A 322 42.55 -11.05 7.36
CA LEU A 322 41.76 -12.27 7.14
C LEU A 322 42.56 -13.33 6.39
#